data_AF-A0A2G8PBE4-F1
#
_entry.id   AF-A0A2G8PBE4-F1
#
_cell.length_a   1.000
_cell.length_b   1.000
_cell.length_c   1.000
_cell.angle_alpha   90.00
_cell.angle_beta   90.00
_cell.angle_gamma   90.00
#
_symmetry.space_group_name_H-M   'P 1'
#
loop_
_entity.id
_entity.type
_entity.pdbx_description
1 polymer ?
#
loop_
_entity_poly.entity_id
_entity_poly.type
_entity_poly.pdbx_seq_one_letter_code
_entity_poly.pdbx_strand_id
1 'polypeptide(L)'
;MEARKPLKRLENQMERAVLEMVNELLLLESQQRYCSCERFCHDAAALALNNLQPRYTTSFEGSIYTLEAIQADQELQSLIRREVGKAMEIVAANPRCPEPDCPLQRNVEAVELELAPSDTRKQN
;
A
#
# COMPACT_ATOMS: atom_id res chain seq x y z
N MET A 1 23.60 25.77 -33.26
CA MET A 1 22.99 25.38 -31.97
C MET A 1 22.81 23.87 -32.02
N GLU A 2 23.62 23.12 -31.29
CA GLU A 2 23.42 21.66 -31.18
C GLU A 2 22.14 21.38 -30.37
N ALA A 3 21.24 20.60 -30.94
CA ALA A 3 20.02 20.19 -30.26
C ALA A 3 20.38 19.27 -29.09
N ARG A 4 19.94 19.62 -27.87
CA ARG A 4 20.12 18.78 -26.69
C ARG A 4 19.40 17.44 -26.89
N LYS A 5 20.12 16.35 -26.68
CA LYS A 5 19.56 15.00 -26.70
C LYS A 5 18.54 14.83 -25.55
N PRO A 6 17.36 14.25 -25.78
CA PRO A 6 16.38 14.04 -24.71
C PRO A 6 16.91 13.05 -23.66
N LEU A 7 16.56 13.30 -22.40
CA LEU A 7 16.87 12.41 -21.29
C LEU A 7 16.09 11.10 -21.45
N LYS A 8 16.72 9.97 -21.10
CA LYS A 8 16.06 8.67 -21.06
C LYS A 8 15.09 8.60 -19.86
N ARG A 9 14.04 7.80 -19.99
CA ARG A 9 13.10 7.50 -18.90
C ARG A 9 13.86 6.83 -17.75
N LEU A 10 13.63 7.30 -16.52
CA LEU A 10 14.20 6.78 -15.28
C LEU A 10 13.07 6.18 -14.44
N GLU A 11 13.16 4.91 -14.07
CA GLU A 11 12.09 4.19 -13.39
C GLU A 11 12.63 3.42 -12.19
N ASN A 12 11.90 3.45 -11.07
CA ASN A 12 12.19 2.64 -9.89
C ASN A 12 11.48 1.29 -9.97
N GLN A 13 12.22 0.21 -10.12
CA GLN A 13 11.63 -1.13 -10.21
C GLN A 13 11.08 -1.63 -8.86
N MET A 14 11.45 -1.00 -7.75
CA MET A 14 10.84 -1.28 -6.44
C MET A 14 9.35 -0.91 -6.40
N GLU A 15 8.92 0.09 -7.19
CA GLU A 15 7.49 0.48 -7.26
C GLU A 15 6.63 -0.68 -7.75
N ARG A 16 7.09 -1.40 -8.79
CA ARG A 16 6.40 -2.57 -9.32
C ARG A 16 6.32 -3.70 -8.30
N ALA A 17 7.45 -4.04 -7.68
CA ALA A 17 7.50 -5.11 -6.67
C ALA A 17 6.61 -4.81 -5.46
N VAL A 18 6.56 -3.55 -5.01
CA VAL A 18 5.69 -3.13 -3.92
C VAL A 18 4.21 -3.21 -4.32
N LEU A 19 3.83 -2.74 -5.52
CA LEU A 19 2.44 -2.83 -5.99
C LEU A 19 1.98 -4.28 -6.16
N GLU A 20 2.84 -5.15 -6.67
CA GLU A 20 2.58 -6.60 -6.76
C GLU A 20 2.34 -7.20 -5.37
N MET A 21 3.17 -6.85 -4.38
CA MET A 21 3.01 -7.30 -3.00
C MET A 21 1.73 -6.76 -2.33
N VAL A 22 1.36 -5.49 -2.56
CA VAL A 22 0.09 -4.93 -2.08
C VAL A 22 -1.08 -5.76 -2.60
N ASN A 23 -1.07 -6.07 -3.90
CA ASN A 23 -2.11 -6.90 -4.51
C ASN A 23 -2.12 -8.32 -3.94
N GLU A 24 -0.95 -8.93 -3.72
CA GLU A 24 -0.84 -10.25 -3.09
C GLU A 24 -1.47 -10.26 -1.68
N LEU A 25 -1.12 -9.29 -0.83
CA LEU A 25 -1.68 -9.20 0.52
C LEU A 25 -3.18 -8.93 0.52
N LEU A 26 -3.69 -8.11 -0.40
CA LEU A 26 -5.13 -7.88 -0.56
C LEU A 26 -5.90 -9.15 -0.97
N LEU A 27 -5.27 -10.07 -1.71
CA LEU A 27 -5.89 -11.34 -2.11
C LEU A 27 -5.88 -12.38 -0.98
N LEU A 28 -4.88 -12.33 -0.09
CA LEU A 28 -4.74 -13.25 1.04
C LEU A 28 -5.64 -12.87 2.22
N GLU A 29 -5.94 -11.59 2.37
CA GLU A 29 -6.63 -11.02 3.53
C GLU A 29 -8.11 -10.76 3.23
N SER A 30 -8.94 -10.81 4.26
CA SER A 30 -10.37 -10.55 4.06
C SER A 30 -10.62 -9.07 3.74
N GLN A 31 -11.63 -8.81 2.90
CA GLN A 31 -12.08 -7.45 2.54
C GLN A 31 -12.54 -6.61 3.76
N GLN A 32 -12.66 -7.22 4.94
CA GLN A 32 -13.00 -6.52 6.18
C GLN A 32 -11.79 -5.79 6.79
N ARG A 33 -10.56 -6.24 6.52
CA ARG A 33 -9.34 -5.68 7.12
C ARG A 33 -8.70 -4.59 6.27
N TYR A 34 -8.82 -4.67 4.95
CA TYR A 34 -8.20 -3.73 4.01
C TYR A 34 -9.17 -3.30 2.91
N CYS A 35 -8.99 -2.08 2.40
CA CYS A 35 -9.71 -1.57 1.23
C CYS A 35 -8.89 -1.85 -0.04
N SER A 36 -9.55 -2.16 -1.15
CA SER A 36 -8.89 -2.41 -2.44
C SER A 36 -8.95 -1.21 -3.40
N CYS A 37 -9.36 -0.02 -2.92
CA CYS A 37 -9.43 1.16 -3.78
C CYS A 37 -8.03 1.65 -4.15
N GLU A 38 -7.91 2.28 -5.33
CA GLU A 38 -6.64 2.79 -5.84
C GLU A 38 -5.93 3.71 -4.84
N ARG A 39 -6.70 4.54 -4.12
CA ARG A 39 -6.16 5.46 -3.12
C ARG A 39 -5.49 4.74 -1.96
N PHE A 40 -6.16 3.73 -1.39
CA PHE A 40 -5.60 2.93 -0.29
C PHE A 40 -4.31 2.23 -0.73
N CYS A 41 -4.34 1.59 -1.89
CA CYS A 41 -3.20 0.88 -2.46
C CYS A 41 -2.00 1.82 -2.66
N HIS A 42 -2.23 3.01 -3.22
CA HIS A 42 -1.17 3.99 -3.44
C HIS A 42 -0.64 4.61 -2.16
N ASP A 43 -1.50 4.92 -1.18
CA ASP A 43 -1.05 5.44 0.12
C ASP A 43 -0.18 4.40 0.85
N ALA A 44 -0.57 3.11 0.82
CA ALA A 44 0.21 2.02 1.41
C ALA A 44 1.55 1.80 0.66
N ALA A 45 1.51 1.78 -0.68
CA ALA A 45 2.71 1.63 -1.51
C ALA A 45 3.71 2.77 -1.26
N ALA A 46 3.24 4.03 -1.21
CA ALA A 46 4.09 5.19 -0.97
C ALA A 46 4.77 5.12 0.41
N LEU A 47 4.03 4.73 1.46
CA LEU A 47 4.59 4.55 2.80
C LEU A 47 5.63 3.42 2.85
N ALA A 48 5.37 2.30 2.17
CA ALA A 48 6.33 1.20 2.09
C ALA A 48 7.60 1.61 1.33
N LEU A 49 7.46 2.27 0.17
CA LEU A 49 8.57 2.69 -0.68
C LEU A 49 9.53 3.66 0.03
N ASN A 50 9.03 4.51 0.91
CA ASN A 50 9.87 5.41 1.72
C ASN A 50 10.87 4.66 2.64
N ASN A 51 10.59 3.39 2.95
CA ASN A 51 11.42 2.54 3.82
C ASN A 51 12.25 1.51 3.03
N LEU A 52 12.11 1.45 1.70
CA LEU A 52 12.79 0.48 0.85
C LEU A 52 13.82 1.17 -0.03
N GLN A 53 14.95 0.50 -0.27
CA GLN A 53 15.97 1.04 -1.18
C GLN A 53 15.45 1.06 -2.61
N PRO A 54 15.41 2.22 -3.29
CA PRO A 54 14.96 2.30 -4.68
C PRO A 54 15.98 1.64 -5.61
N ARG A 55 15.50 1.01 -6.69
CA ARG A 55 16.34 0.40 -7.72
C ARG A 55 15.98 0.98 -9.09
N TYR A 56 16.77 1.97 -9.51
CA TYR A 56 16.50 2.74 -10.72
C TYR A 56 17.12 2.13 -11.96
N THR A 57 16.38 2.20 -13.07
CA THR A 57 16.82 1.72 -14.39
C THR A 57 16.46 2.72 -15.49
N THR A 58 17.26 2.78 -16.55
CA THR A 58 17.04 3.66 -17.71
C THR A 58 16.84 2.93 -19.03
N SER A 59 16.77 1.59 -18.99
CA SER A 59 16.58 0.72 -20.15
C SER A 59 15.60 -0.39 -19.82
N PHE A 60 14.95 -0.91 -20.86
CA PHE A 60 14.03 -2.03 -20.73
C PHE A 60 14.74 -3.30 -20.21
N GLU A 61 15.90 -3.64 -20.78
CA GLU A 61 16.71 -4.77 -20.32
C GLU A 61 17.10 -4.63 -18.84
N GLY A 62 17.53 -3.41 -18.43
CA GLY A 62 17.86 -3.14 -17.04
C GLY A 62 16.66 -3.30 -16.11
N SER A 63 15.46 -2.90 -16.55
CA SER A 63 14.21 -3.11 -15.81
C SER A 63 13.95 -4.60 -15.57
N ILE A 64 14.07 -5.45 -16.62
CA ILE A 64 13.88 -6.91 -16.51
C ILE A 64 14.89 -7.50 -15.53
N TYR A 65 16.19 -7.30 -15.75
CA TYR A 65 17.23 -7.87 -14.88
C TYR A 65 17.08 -7.43 -13.42
N THR A 66 16.68 -6.17 -13.19
CA THR A 66 16.47 -5.66 -11.84
C THR A 66 15.26 -6.32 -11.18
N LEU A 67 14.15 -6.51 -11.90
CA LEU A 67 12.97 -7.20 -11.39
C LEU A 67 13.26 -8.67 -11.08
N GLU A 68 13.94 -9.39 -11.98
CA GLU A 68 14.36 -10.77 -11.74
C GLU A 68 15.25 -10.87 -10.49
N ALA A 69 16.20 -9.95 -10.33
CA ALA A 69 17.05 -9.89 -9.14
C ALA A 69 16.25 -9.57 -7.86
N ILE A 70 15.22 -8.72 -7.93
CA ILE A 70 14.34 -8.45 -6.79
C ILE A 70 13.54 -9.71 -6.43
N GLN A 71 12.99 -10.43 -7.43
CA GLN A 71 12.16 -11.61 -7.23
C GLN A 71 12.95 -12.82 -6.71
N ALA A 72 14.21 -12.98 -7.13
CA ALA A 72 15.07 -14.07 -6.70
C ALA A 72 15.61 -13.91 -5.27
N ASP A 73 15.64 -12.66 -4.76
CA ASP A 73 16.17 -12.34 -3.44
C ASP A 73 15.11 -12.54 -2.34
N GLN A 74 15.15 -13.70 -1.67
CA GLN A 74 14.17 -14.08 -0.64
C GLN A 74 14.19 -13.15 0.59
N GLU A 75 15.36 -12.64 0.98
CA GLU A 75 15.48 -11.72 2.11
C GLU A 75 14.82 -10.39 1.78
N LEU A 76 15.05 -9.89 0.56
CA LEU A 76 14.39 -8.70 0.06
C LEU A 76 12.89 -8.89 -0.09
N GLN A 77 12.41 -10.04 -0.58
CA GLN A 77 10.97 -10.33 -0.66
C GLN A 77 10.31 -10.32 0.73
N SER A 78 10.97 -10.91 1.73
CA SER A 78 10.52 -10.87 3.13
C SER A 78 10.46 -9.43 3.67
N LEU A 79 11.48 -8.62 3.36
CA LEU A 79 11.53 -7.22 3.72
C LEU A 79 10.39 -6.42 3.08
N ILE A 80 10.17 -6.58 1.76
CA ILE A 80 9.08 -5.92 1.03
C ILE A 80 7.74 -6.28 1.66
N ARG A 81 7.47 -7.58 1.88
CA ARG A 81 6.22 -8.03 2.52
C ARG A 81 6.00 -7.38 3.88
N ARG A 82 7.04 -7.31 4.71
CA ARG A 82 6.97 -6.70 6.05
C ARG A 82 6.64 -5.21 5.98
N GLU A 83 7.35 -4.45 5.15
CA GLU A 83 7.15 -3.00 5.04
C GLU A 83 5.78 -2.67 4.43
N VAL A 84 5.33 -3.46 3.43
CA VAL A 84 3.99 -3.31 2.85
C VAL A 84 2.90 -3.63 3.87
N GLY A 85 3.01 -4.76 4.60
CA GLY A 85 2.03 -5.12 5.64
C GLY A 85 1.89 -4.03 6.70
N LYS A 86 3.03 -3.53 7.20
CA LYS A 86 3.07 -2.41 8.16
C LYS A 86 2.42 -1.14 7.59
N ALA A 87 2.71 -0.80 6.34
CA ALA A 87 2.11 0.36 5.69
C ALA A 87 0.60 0.21 5.54
N MET A 88 0.11 -0.97 5.14
CA MET A 88 -1.32 -1.25 5.00
C MET A 88 -2.05 -1.12 6.34
N GLU A 89 -1.46 -1.58 7.46
CA GLU A 89 -2.04 -1.38 8.79
C GLU A 89 -2.17 0.10 9.19
N ILE A 90 -1.13 0.89 8.90
CA ILE A 90 -1.13 2.34 9.18
C ILE A 90 -2.22 3.05 8.37
N VAL A 91 -2.36 2.73 7.08
CA VAL A 91 -3.39 3.32 6.21
C VAL A 91 -4.79 2.84 6.61
N ALA A 92 -4.94 1.57 7.00
CA ALA A 92 -6.22 1.01 7.42
C ALA A 92 -6.77 1.63 8.70
N ALA A 93 -5.89 2.07 9.61
CA ALA A 93 -6.28 2.76 10.84
C ALA A 93 -6.83 4.18 10.59
N ASN A 94 -6.50 4.81 9.46
CA ASN A 94 -7.03 6.13 9.08
C ASN A 94 -7.25 6.23 7.56
N PRO A 95 -8.26 5.53 7.03
CA PRO A 95 -8.47 5.40 5.60
C PRO A 95 -8.98 6.71 4.98
N ARG A 96 -8.25 7.22 3.98
CA ARG A 96 -8.62 8.43 3.21
C ARG A 96 -9.33 8.10 1.89
N CYS A 97 -10.08 7.01 1.88
CA CYS A 97 -10.74 6.52 0.67
C CYS A 97 -11.79 7.53 0.18
N PRO A 98 -11.81 7.88 -1.13
CA PRO A 98 -12.82 8.76 -1.70
C PRO A 98 -14.15 8.03 -2.01
N GLU A 99 -14.13 6.70 -2.02
CA GLU A 99 -15.28 5.88 -2.41
C GLU A 99 -16.27 5.69 -1.25
N PRO A 100 -17.58 5.92 -1.47
CA PRO A 100 -18.61 5.84 -0.42
C PRO A 100 -18.82 4.40 0.12
N ASP A 101 -18.36 3.39 -0.60
CA ASP A 101 -18.48 1.97 -0.24
C ASP A 101 -17.22 1.38 0.40
N CYS A 102 -16.31 2.23 0.92
CA CYS A 102 -15.10 1.76 1.59
C CYS A 102 -15.46 0.89 2.82
N PRO A 103 -15.03 -0.40 2.87
CA PRO A 103 -15.35 -1.29 3.99
C PRO A 103 -14.74 -0.80 5.32
N LEU A 104 -13.66 -0.03 5.26
CA LEU A 104 -12.98 0.50 6.44
C LEU A 104 -13.65 1.75 7.03
N GLN A 105 -14.41 2.51 6.24
CA GLN A 105 -15.12 3.69 6.74
C GLN A 105 -16.43 3.30 7.46
N ARG A 106 -17.09 2.23 7.00
CA ARG A 106 -18.33 1.71 7.64
C ARG A 106 -18.11 1.18 9.06
N ASN A 107 -16.91 0.72 9.38
CA ASN A 107 -16.60 0.14 10.70
C ASN A 107 -16.39 1.21 11.80
N VAL A 108 -16.11 2.46 11.46
CA VAL A 108 -15.97 3.54 12.46
C VAL A 108 -17.33 3.83 13.10
N GLU A 109 -18.40 3.89 12.30
CA GLU A 109 -19.77 4.13 12.77
C GLU A 109 -20.31 2.98 13.65
N ALA A 110 -19.91 1.74 13.37
CA ALA A 110 -20.32 0.57 14.17
C ALA A 110 -19.61 0.50 15.53
N VAL A 111 -18.34 0.90 15.61
CA VAL A 111 -17.57 0.90 16.87
C VAL A 111 -18.01 2.05 17.80
N GLU A 112 -18.41 3.20 17.25
CA GLU A 112 -18.93 4.31 18.07
C GLU A 112 -20.27 3.98 18.75
N LEU A 113 -21.09 3.11 18.15
CA LEU A 113 -22.38 2.71 18.73
C LEU A 113 -22.23 1.77 19.94
N GLU A 114 -21.17 0.96 20.00
CA GLU A 114 -20.91 0.05 21.12
C GLU A 114 -20.26 0.73 22.34
N LEU A 115 -19.75 1.95 22.19
CA LEU A 115 -19.12 2.74 23.26
C LEU A 115 -20.07 3.77 23.91
N ALA A 116 -21.33 3.83 23.47
CA ALA A 116 -22.32 4.70 24.10
C ALA A 116 -22.61 4.19 25.53
N PRO A 117 -22.38 4.99 26.59
CA PRO A 117 -22.72 4.58 27.94
C PRO A 117 -24.23 4.34 28.02
N SER A 118 -24.62 3.17 28.53
CA SER A 118 -26.00 2.85 28.81
C SER A 118 -26.54 3.80 29.87
N ASP A 119 -27.32 4.80 29.42
CA ASP A 119 -28.10 5.71 30.26
C ASP A 119 -29.10 4.88 31.10
N THR A 120 -28.66 4.40 32.26
CA THR A 120 -29.54 3.88 33.30
C THR A 120 -30.23 5.06 33.96
N ARG A 121 -31.27 5.60 33.32
CA ARG A 121 -32.25 6.46 33.99
C ARG A 121 -32.99 5.61 35.03
N LYS A 122 -32.51 5.68 36.26
CA LYS A 122 -33.31 5.39 37.45
C LYS A 122 -34.50 6.36 37.45
N GLN A 123 -35.69 5.85 37.14
CA GLN A 123 -36.93 6.53 37.47
C GLN A 123 -37.18 6.32 38.96
N ASN A 124 -37.09 7.41 39.72
CA ASN A 124 -37.70 7.54 41.04
C ASN A 124 -39.20 7.76 40.91
#